data_AF-X1DF07-F1
#
_entry.id   AF-X1DF07-F1
#
_cell.length_a   1.000
_cell.length_b   1.000
_cell.length_c   1.000
_cell.angle_alpha   90.00
_cell.angle_beta   90.00
_cell.angle_gamma   90.00
#
_symmetry.space_group_name_H-M   'P 1'
#
loop_
_entity.id
_entity.type
_entity.pdbx_description
1 polymer ?
#
loop_
_entity_poly.entity_id
_entity_poly.type
_entity_poly.pdbx_seq_one_letter_code
_entity_poly.pdbx_strand_id
1 'polypeptide(L)'
;TLLMLFEKPSLRTRISFETGMQQLGGHAIFYSIKDSPLGKKENISDTAKVASRFVNIIAARVFKRQDIWDLVKYADVPVINMLDDFAHPCQILGDFQTINEKKGRLDNFKLSYFGDANNNVTYDLMRMCAMFGLRMDVACPKNPDYSPDQ
;
A
#
# COMPACT_ATOMS: atom_id res chain seq x y z
N THR A 1 -5.31 8.70 16.40
CA THR A 1 -6.35 7.99 15.61
C THR A 1 -5.91 7.82 14.17
N LEU A 2 -6.13 6.64 13.60
CA LEU A 2 -5.87 6.29 12.20
C LEU A 2 -7.21 6.16 11.46
N LEU A 3 -7.41 6.90 10.37
CA LEU A 3 -8.52 6.66 9.44
C LEU A 3 -8.08 5.70 8.34
N MET A 4 -8.79 4.59 8.15
CA MET A 4 -8.51 3.62 7.11
C MET A 4 -9.61 3.62 6.05
N LEU A 5 -9.32 4.19 4.89
CA LEU A 5 -10.20 4.25 3.73
C LEU A 5 -10.03 2.99 2.87
N PHE A 6 -11.13 2.26 2.63
CA PHE A 6 -11.14 1.03 1.84
C PHE A 6 -12.12 1.09 0.68
N GLU A 7 -11.58 1.14 -0.54
CA GLU A 7 -12.35 0.95 -1.77
C GLU A 7 -12.40 -0.53 -2.18
N LYS A 8 -11.30 -1.26 -1.94
CA LYS A 8 -11.18 -2.71 -2.16
C LYS A 8 -11.17 -3.44 -0.81
N PRO A 9 -12.02 -4.45 -0.58
CA PRO A 9 -11.99 -5.21 0.67
C PRO A 9 -10.66 -5.96 0.84
N SER A 10 -10.18 -6.07 2.08
CA SER A 10 -8.98 -6.86 2.42
C SER A 10 -8.96 -7.24 3.88
N LEU A 11 -8.94 -8.55 4.17
CA LEU A 11 -8.86 -9.07 5.54
C LEU A 11 -7.50 -8.78 6.17
N ARG A 12 -6.40 -9.15 5.49
CA ARG A 12 -5.04 -9.04 6.03
C ARG A 12 -4.66 -7.59 6.31
N THR A 13 -4.90 -6.70 5.34
CA THR A 13 -4.59 -5.28 5.49
C THR A 13 -5.40 -4.67 6.63
N ARG A 14 -6.71 -4.94 6.72
CA ARG A 14 -7.54 -4.39 7.79
C ARG A 14 -7.07 -4.87 9.16
N ILE A 15 -6.98 -6.18 9.37
CA ILE A 15 -6.65 -6.72 10.69
C ILE A 15 -5.26 -6.27 11.14
N SER A 16 -4.27 -6.27 10.24
CA SER A 16 -2.90 -5.86 10.61
C SER A 16 -2.81 -4.39 11.01
N PHE A 17 -3.40 -3.47 10.25
CA PHE A 17 -3.39 -2.05 10.60
C PHE A 17 -4.23 -1.73 11.84
N GLU A 18 -5.43 -2.32 11.95
CA GLU A 18 -6.33 -2.11 13.10
C GLU A 18 -5.69 -2.61 14.40
N THR A 19 -5.16 -3.84 14.37
CA THR A 19 -4.45 -4.44 15.53
C THR A 19 -3.17 -3.68 15.86
N GLY A 20 -2.36 -3.33 14.86
CA GLY A 20 -1.12 -2.58 15.06
C GLY A 20 -1.37 -1.21 15.68
N MET A 21 -2.37 -0.47 15.21
CA MET A 21 -2.73 0.83 15.78
C MET A 21 -3.22 0.68 17.23
N GLN A 22 -4.03 -0.34 17.52
CA GLN A 22 -4.50 -0.62 18.88
C GLN A 22 -3.34 -0.98 19.83
N GLN A 23 -2.40 -1.80 19.38
CA GLN A 23 -1.21 -2.18 20.16
C GLN A 23 -0.29 -0.99 20.46
N LEU A 24 -0.26 0.01 19.57
CA LEU A 24 0.44 1.28 19.80
C LEU A 24 -0.33 2.26 20.70
N GLY A 25 -1.46 1.85 21.29
CA GLY A 25 -2.31 2.69 22.15
C GLY A 25 -3.21 3.65 21.40
N GLY A 26 -3.32 3.49 20.08
CA GLY A 26 -4.19 4.29 19.23
C GLY A 26 -5.57 3.66 18.99
N HIS A 27 -6.34 4.31 18.14
CA HIS A 27 -7.61 3.81 17.64
C HIS A 27 -7.62 3.89 16.11
N ALA A 28 -8.16 2.87 15.45
CA ALA A 28 -8.29 2.82 14.00
C ALA A 28 -9.77 2.80 13.59
N ILE A 29 -10.13 3.71 12.68
CA ILE A 29 -11.47 3.85 12.12
C ILE A 29 -11.47 3.15 10.76
N PHE A 30 -12.23 2.07 10.64
CA PHE A 30 -12.51 1.45 9.34
C PHE A 30 -13.59 2.23 8.60
N TYR A 31 -13.32 2.63 7.35
CA TYR A 31 -14.26 3.35 6.52
C TYR A 31 -14.33 2.77 5.11
N SER A 32 -15.48 2.17 4.77
CA SER A 32 -15.76 1.64 3.43
C SER A 32 -16.13 2.76 2.47
N ILE A 33 -15.36 2.94 1.39
CA ILE A 33 -15.65 3.93 0.35
C ILE A 33 -16.84 3.47 -0.53
N LYS A 34 -17.02 2.16 -0.70
CA LYS A 34 -18.09 1.60 -1.56
C LYS A 34 -19.48 2.12 -1.19
N ASP A 35 -19.72 2.29 0.11
CA ASP A 35 -20.99 2.71 0.69
C ASP A 35 -20.97 4.20 1.14
N SER A 36 -19.90 4.93 0.80
CA SER A 36 -19.66 6.31 1.23
C SER A 36 -20.22 7.34 0.23
N PRO A 37 -20.47 8.59 0.68
CA PRO A 37 -20.61 9.75 -0.21
C PRO A 37 -19.33 10.12 -0.98
N LEU A 38 -18.15 9.63 -0.58
CA LEU A 38 -16.88 9.91 -1.26
C LEU A 38 -16.92 9.39 -2.72
N GLY A 39 -16.60 10.26 -3.67
CA GLY A 39 -16.69 9.98 -5.11
C GLY A 39 -18.08 10.13 -5.71
N LYS A 40 -19.11 10.44 -4.89
CA LYS A 40 -20.49 10.70 -5.34
C LYS A 40 -20.95 12.12 -4.99
N LYS A 41 -20.90 12.46 -3.71
CA LYS A 41 -21.32 13.76 -3.14
C LYS A 41 -20.15 14.53 -2.55
N GLU A 42 -19.12 13.83 -2.07
CA GLU A 42 -17.90 14.41 -1.52
C GLU A 42 -16.71 14.11 -2.44
N ASN A 43 -15.82 15.08 -2.61
CA ASN A 43 -14.57 14.90 -3.34
C ASN A 43 -13.42 14.57 -2.38
N ILE A 44 -12.33 14.01 -2.91
CA ILE A 44 -11.15 13.62 -2.13
C ILE A 44 -10.55 14.81 -1.36
N SER A 45 -10.55 16.01 -1.95
CA SER A 45 -10.05 17.23 -1.28
C SER A 45 -10.79 17.51 0.02
N ASP A 46 -12.12 17.53 -0.02
CA ASP A 46 -12.94 17.89 1.13
C ASP A 46 -12.85 16.82 2.21
N THR A 47 -12.90 15.54 1.84
CA THR A 47 -12.71 14.44 2.77
C THR A 47 -11.32 14.47 3.41
N ALA A 48 -10.25 14.72 2.64
CA ALA A 48 -8.89 14.82 3.17
C ALA A 48 -8.74 15.96 4.19
N LYS A 49 -9.24 17.15 3.85
CA LYS A 49 -9.21 18.33 4.72
C LYS A 49 -10.00 18.11 6.00
N VAL A 50 -11.22 17.59 5.89
CA VAL A 50 -12.08 17.31 7.05
C VAL A 50 -11.45 16.23 7.93
N ALA A 51 -11.01 15.10 7.35
CA ALA A 51 -10.38 14.02 8.10
C ALA A 51 -9.13 14.49 8.86
N SER A 52 -8.29 15.32 8.23
CA SER A 52 -7.07 15.88 8.85
C SER A 52 -7.37 16.72 10.11
N ARG A 53 -8.61 17.19 10.31
CA ARG A 53 -9.01 17.89 11.54
C ARG A 53 -9.34 16.96 12.70
N PHE A 54 -9.57 15.67 12.44
CA PHE A 54 -10.05 14.70 13.44
C PHE A 54 -9.11 13.53 13.68
N VAL A 55 -8.28 13.16 12.69
CA VAL A 55 -7.36 12.02 12.80
C VAL A 55 -5.90 12.46 12.70
N ASN A 56 -4.97 11.56 13.05
CA ASN A 56 -3.53 11.84 13.03
C ASN A 56 -2.84 11.20 11.82
N ILE A 57 -3.46 10.21 11.19
CA ILE A 57 -2.92 9.46 10.05
C ILE A 57 -4.10 9.04 9.18
N ILE A 58 -3.93 9.10 7.87
CA ILE A 58 -4.86 8.51 6.88
C ILE A 58 -4.13 7.33 6.22
N ALA A 59 -4.77 6.17 6.16
CA ALA A 59 -4.30 5.05 5.35
C ALA A 59 -5.38 4.75 4.31
N ALA A 60 -4.97 4.49 3.06
CA ALA A 60 -5.92 4.30 1.96
C ALA A 60 -5.57 3.08 1.12
N ARG A 61 -6.60 2.28 0.81
CA ARG A 61 -6.57 1.17 -0.14
C ARG A 61 -7.58 1.47 -1.26
N VAL A 62 -7.08 1.88 -2.41
CA VAL A 62 -7.85 2.44 -3.53
C VAL A 62 -7.53 1.68 -4.82
N PHE A 63 -8.25 1.97 -5.92
CA PHE A 63 -7.82 1.52 -7.24
C PHE A 63 -6.74 2.44 -7.82
N LYS A 64 -7.03 3.74 -7.93
CA LYS A 64 -6.18 4.68 -8.66
C LYS A 64 -5.09 5.25 -7.77
N ARG A 65 -3.84 5.18 -8.24
CA ARG A 65 -2.71 5.87 -7.62
C ARG A 65 -2.93 7.38 -7.48
N GLN A 66 -3.65 8.00 -8.42
CA GLN A 66 -3.99 9.42 -8.35
C GLN A 66 -4.79 9.77 -7.08
N ASP A 67 -5.65 8.87 -6.59
CA ASP A 67 -6.44 9.12 -5.39
C ASP A 67 -5.54 9.21 -4.15
N ILE A 68 -4.47 8.40 -4.10
CA ILE A 68 -3.42 8.52 -3.06
C ILE A 68 -2.72 9.88 -3.16
N TRP A 69 -2.34 10.30 -4.37
CA TRP A 69 -1.66 11.58 -4.57
C TRP A 69 -2.54 12.78 -4.23
N ASP A 70 -3.83 12.71 -4.54
CA ASP A 70 -4.80 13.74 -4.17
C ASP A 70 -5.00 13.77 -2.65
N LEU A 71 -5.10 12.62 -1.98
CA LEU A 71 -5.11 12.55 -0.51
C LEU A 71 -3.87 13.23 0.08
N VAL A 72 -2.68 12.91 -0.42
CA VAL A 72 -1.41 13.54 0.02
C VAL A 72 -1.42 15.05 -0.21
N LYS A 73 -1.95 15.51 -1.34
CA LYS A 73 -1.99 16.93 -1.71
C LYS A 73 -2.87 17.76 -0.77
N TYR A 74 -3.97 17.18 -0.26
CA TYR A 74 -4.98 17.92 0.50
C TYR A 74 -5.01 17.59 1.99
N ALA A 75 -4.33 16.53 2.45
CA ALA A 75 -4.23 16.17 3.86
C ALA A 75 -3.09 16.92 4.56
N ASP A 76 -3.35 17.34 5.79
CA ASP A 76 -2.33 17.94 6.69
C ASP A 76 -1.69 16.89 7.62
N VAL A 77 -2.02 15.61 7.42
CA VAL A 77 -1.52 14.47 8.20
C VAL A 77 -0.90 13.41 7.29
N PRO A 78 0.00 12.54 7.79
CA PRO A 78 0.61 11.50 6.98
C PRO A 78 -0.42 10.60 6.28
N VAL A 79 -0.16 10.32 5.00
CA VAL A 79 -0.96 9.40 4.19
C VAL A 79 -0.15 8.14 3.89
N ILE A 80 -0.71 6.97 4.22
CA ILE A 80 -0.11 5.65 3.97
C ILE A 80 -0.86 4.96 2.84
N ASN A 81 -0.14 4.59 1.78
CA ASN A 81 -0.67 3.73 0.73
C ASN A 81 -0.71 2.28 1.19
N MET A 82 -1.91 1.75 1.45
CA MET A 82 -2.10 0.35 1.82
C MET A 82 -2.13 -0.58 0.61
N LEU A 83 -2.57 -0.08 -0.55
CA LEU A 83 -2.51 -0.69 -1.88
C LEU A 83 -3.21 0.24 -2.88
N ASP A 84 -2.61 0.41 -4.06
CA ASP A 84 -3.26 0.84 -5.30
C ASP A 84 -2.93 -0.14 -6.43
N ASP A 85 -3.42 0.10 -7.64
CA ASP A 85 -3.19 -0.82 -8.77
C ASP A 85 -1.70 -0.86 -9.22
N PHE A 86 -0.85 0.06 -8.76
CA PHE A 86 0.57 0.18 -9.13
C PHE A 86 1.56 -0.09 -7.99
N ALA A 87 1.14 0.03 -6.73
CA ALA A 87 1.99 -0.14 -5.55
C ALA A 87 1.27 -0.85 -4.39
N HIS A 88 2.00 -1.71 -3.69
CA HIS A 88 1.63 -2.34 -2.43
C HIS A 88 2.79 -2.29 -1.42
N PRO A 89 3.22 -1.09 -0.98
CA PRO A 89 4.51 -0.92 -0.29
C PRO A 89 4.55 -1.60 1.08
N CYS A 90 3.42 -1.60 1.79
CA CYS A 90 3.33 -2.25 3.10
C CYS A 90 3.51 -3.78 3.03
N GLN A 91 3.12 -4.42 1.93
CA GLN A 91 3.38 -5.85 1.72
C GLN A 91 4.89 -6.07 1.61
N ILE A 92 5.58 -5.26 0.81
CA ILE A 92 7.02 -5.43 0.55
C ILE A 92 7.86 -5.15 1.79
N LEU A 93 7.44 -4.20 2.63
CA LEU A 93 8.05 -4.02 3.95
C LEU A 93 7.93 -5.28 4.82
N GLY A 94 6.76 -5.94 4.83
CA GLY A 94 6.57 -7.22 5.53
C GLY A 94 7.40 -8.36 4.93
N ASP A 95 7.54 -8.41 3.60
CA ASP A 95 8.36 -9.41 2.91
C ASP A 95 9.84 -9.23 3.29
N PHE A 96 10.35 -8.00 3.27
CA PHE A 96 11.74 -7.70 3.62
C PHE A 96 12.02 -7.87 5.12
N GLN A 97 11.07 -7.55 5.99
CA GLN A 97 11.16 -7.91 7.41
C GLN A 97 11.34 -9.44 7.56
N THR A 98 10.52 -10.23 6.87
CA THR A 98 10.60 -11.70 6.91
C THR A 98 11.95 -12.19 6.38
N ILE A 99 12.47 -11.62 5.29
CA ILE A 99 13.80 -11.96 4.77
C ILE A 99 14.88 -11.67 5.81
N ASN A 100 14.83 -10.50 6.45
CA ASN A 100 15.80 -10.14 7.49
C ASN A 100 15.73 -11.11 8.68
N GLU A 101 14.53 -11.47 9.14
CA GLU A 101 14.36 -12.42 10.24
C GLU A 101 14.87 -13.83 9.91
N LYS A 102 14.72 -14.27 8.65
CA LYS A 102 15.13 -15.63 8.23
C LYS A 102 16.57 -15.73 7.76
N LYS A 103 17.13 -14.66 7.20
CA LYS A 103 18.50 -14.64 6.65
C LYS A 103 19.48 -13.83 7.49
N GLY A 104 19.01 -13.04 8.45
CA GLY A 104 19.83 -12.16 9.30
C GLY A 104 20.47 -10.99 8.55
N ARG A 105 20.07 -10.74 7.29
CA ARG A 105 20.65 -9.72 6.42
C ARG A 105 19.68 -9.30 5.33
N LEU A 106 19.87 -8.08 4.84
CA LEU A 106 19.15 -7.50 3.70
C LEU A 106 20.04 -7.30 2.46
N ASP A 107 21.26 -7.81 2.48
CA ASP A 107 22.23 -7.73 1.40
C ASP A 107 22.63 -9.13 0.89
N ASN A 108 23.38 -9.14 -0.22
CA ASN A 108 24.04 -10.34 -0.74
C ASN A 108 23.11 -11.55 -0.91
N PHE A 109 21.91 -11.30 -1.45
CA PHE A 109 21.02 -12.33 -1.93
C PHE A 109 20.37 -11.91 -3.25
N LYS A 110 19.73 -12.88 -3.89
CA LYS A 110 18.96 -12.70 -5.11
C LYS A 110 17.50 -12.99 -4.82
N LEU A 111 16.61 -12.15 -5.34
CA LEU A 111 15.17 -12.37 -5.30
C LEU A 111 14.72 -12.89 -6.66
N SER A 112 13.80 -13.87 -6.67
CA SER A 112 13.16 -14.33 -7.90
C SER A 112 11.66 -14.28 -7.74
N TYR A 113 10.96 -13.61 -8.66
CA TYR A 113 9.49 -13.59 -8.72
C TYR A 113 9.00 -14.37 -9.93
N PHE A 114 7.91 -15.13 -9.74
CA PHE A 114 7.32 -15.97 -10.78
C PHE A 114 5.82 -15.70 -10.90
N GLY A 115 5.33 -15.55 -12.13
CA GLY A 115 3.90 -15.42 -12.41
C GLY A 115 3.57 -14.12 -13.13
N ASP A 116 2.53 -13.45 -12.65
CA ASP A 116 2.10 -12.17 -13.21
C ASP A 116 3.06 -11.05 -12.78
N ALA A 117 3.85 -10.55 -13.73
CA ALA A 117 4.79 -9.47 -13.48
C ALA A 117 4.19 -8.07 -13.74
N ASN A 118 2.95 -7.99 -14.21
CA ASN A 118 2.20 -6.75 -14.40
C ASN A 118 1.30 -6.46 -13.19
N ASN A 119 1.90 -6.38 -11.99
CA ASN A 119 1.14 -6.03 -10.80
C ASN A 119 1.95 -5.25 -9.78
N ASN A 120 1.21 -4.63 -8.87
CA ASN A 120 1.72 -3.79 -7.79
C ASN A 120 2.77 -4.46 -6.88
N VAL A 121 2.67 -5.77 -6.64
CA VAL A 121 3.64 -6.51 -5.81
C VAL A 121 4.96 -6.64 -6.55
N THR A 122 4.94 -7.08 -7.81
CA THR A 122 6.16 -7.19 -8.63
C THR A 122 6.86 -5.85 -8.74
N TYR A 123 6.10 -4.78 -8.98
CA TYR A 123 6.65 -3.43 -9.10
C TYR A 123 7.33 -2.93 -7.82
N ASP A 124 6.72 -3.12 -6.65
CA ASP A 124 7.37 -2.68 -5.40
C ASP A 124 8.52 -3.61 -4.97
N LEU A 125 8.47 -4.91 -5.29
CA LEU A 125 9.63 -5.79 -5.10
C LEU A 125 10.83 -5.31 -5.93
N MET A 126 10.59 -4.92 -7.19
CA MET A 126 11.62 -4.36 -8.06
C MET A 126 12.20 -3.06 -7.49
N ARG A 127 11.34 -2.14 -7.01
CA ARG A 127 11.77 -0.89 -6.34
C ARG A 127 12.62 -1.17 -5.11
N MET A 128 12.16 -2.08 -4.24
CA MET A 128 12.89 -2.41 -3.02
C MET A 128 14.24 -3.08 -3.33
N CYS A 129 14.28 -3.99 -4.32
CA CYS A 129 15.55 -4.56 -4.76
C CYS A 129 16.50 -3.49 -5.31
N ALA A 130 16.00 -2.52 -6.07
CA ALA A 130 16.81 -1.39 -6.55
C ALA A 130 17.35 -0.53 -5.39
N MET A 131 16.54 -0.24 -4.37
CA MET A 131 16.95 0.52 -3.18
C MET A 131 18.05 -0.18 -2.37
N PHE A 132 18.01 -1.50 -2.26
CA PHE A 132 19.00 -2.31 -1.53
C PHE A 132 20.18 -2.79 -2.41
N GLY A 133 20.22 -2.45 -3.70
CA GLY A 133 21.25 -2.93 -4.61
C GLY A 133 21.21 -4.44 -4.87
N LEU A 134 20.04 -5.05 -4.76
CA LEU A 134 19.82 -6.49 -4.91
C LEU A 134 19.47 -6.84 -6.35
N ARG A 135 19.95 -8.01 -6.80
CA ARG A 135 19.50 -8.59 -8.06
C ARG A 135 18.12 -9.22 -7.88
N MET A 136 17.18 -8.82 -8.73
CA MET A 136 15.88 -9.47 -8.87
C MET A 136 15.75 -10.07 -10.27
N ASP A 137 15.40 -11.36 -10.34
CA ASP A 137 15.00 -12.01 -11.59
C ASP A 137 13.47 -12.16 -11.61
N VAL A 138 12.84 -11.83 -12.73
CA VAL A 138 11.38 -11.93 -12.90
C VAL A 138 11.08 -12.89 -14.04
N ALA A 139 10.30 -13.92 -13.77
CA ALA A 139 9.86 -14.91 -14.73
C ALA A 139 8.34 -14.85 -14.89
N CYS A 140 7.87 -14.42 -16.06
CA CYS A 140 6.45 -14.30 -16.40
C CYS A 140 6.11 -15.03 -17.70
N PRO A 141 4.83 -15.36 -17.94
CA PRO A 141 4.36 -15.84 -19.24
C PRO A 141 4.77 -14.90 -20.38
N LYS A 142 5.03 -15.46 -21.57
CA LYS A 142 5.28 -14.68 -22.80
C LYS A 142 3.97 -14.08 -23.35
N ASN A 143 3.31 -13.25 -22.56
CA ASN A 143 2.17 -12.45 -22.96
C ASN A 143 2.38 -11.04 -22.36
N PRO A 144 2.22 -9.96 -23.15
CA PRO A 144 2.28 -8.57 -22.67
C PRO A 144 1.45 -8.31 -21.42
N ASP A 145 0.28 -8.94 -21.27
CA ASP A 145 -0.60 -8.75 -20.11
C ASP A 145 0.07 -9.09 -18.77
N TYR A 146 1.09 -9.96 -18.78
CA TYR A 146 1.81 -10.43 -17.60
C TYR A 146 3.22 -9.85 -17.49
N SER A 147 3.64 -8.99 -18.43
CA SER A 147 4.99 -8.43 -18.45
C SER A 147 5.00 -7.09 -17.71
N PRO A 148 6.11 -6.71 -17.04
CA PRO A 148 6.22 -5.40 -16.41
C PRO A 148 6.03 -4.27 -17.45
N ASP A 149 5.27 -3.24 -17.07
CA ASP A 149 5.28 -1.97 -17.80
C ASP A 149 6.71 -1.39 -17.79
N GLN A 150 7.21 -1.01 -18.97
CA GLN A 150 8.54 -0.41 -19.15
C GLN A 150 8.51 1.10 -18.88
#